data_AF-A0A1F9N7E5-F1
#
_entry.id   AF-A0A1F9N7E5-F1
#
_cell.length_a   1.000
_cell.length_b   1.000
_cell.length_c   1.000
_cell.angle_alpha   90.00
_cell.angle_beta   90.00
_cell.angle_gamma   90.00
#
_symmetry.space_group_name_H-M   'P 1'
#
loop_
_entity.id
_entity.type
_entity.pdbx_description
1 polymer ?
#
loop_
_entity_poly.entity_id
_entity_poly.type
_entity_poly.pdbx_seq_one_letter_code
_entity_poly.pdbx_strand_id
1 'polypeptide(L)'
;MEKEDLSIDALLNLHFAGRVVRKDLTKLLKEGANVPVYVLEYLLGMYCAVEDEGVIQEGLKTVKQILSDNYVRPDEAEKVKSKIKEIGSYKIIDKVTVKLNEKRDIYEAILSNLGVKGLAVSSDIVKRYEKLLVGGIWCILNLQYYYEEGSKDSPFLISELKPIQMPNLDMNSIFEGRKKFTEDQWLDMMLRSTGLEPTVFEKRVKWHFLARLIPLVENNYNLCELGPRGTGKSHIYKEISPNSILVSGGQTTVANLFYNMSSRKVGLVGVWDTVAFDEVAGIHFKDKDGVQIMKDFMASGSFSRGRDIVNANAAMVFVGNINQSVDTLVKTSHLFAPFPEEMIDSEFF
;
A
#
# COMPACT_ATOMS: atom_id res chain seq x y z
N MET A 1 -9.52 -16.54 -40.27
CA MET A 1 -9.24 -15.20 -39.70
C MET A 1 -7.95 -15.33 -38.93
N GLU A 2 -6.85 -14.88 -39.55
CA GLU A 2 -5.59 -14.68 -38.84
C GLU A 2 -5.88 -13.74 -37.67
N LYS A 3 -5.61 -14.20 -36.44
CA LYS A 3 -5.55 -13.28 -35.30
C LYS A 3 -4.36 -12.38 -35.61
N GLU A 4 -4.61 -11.14 -36.00
CA GLU A 4 -3.59 -10.10 -35.88
C GLU A 4 -3.05 -10.18 -34.45
N ASP A 5 -1.75 -10.40 -34.33
CA ASP A 5 -1.07 -10.53 -33.04
C ASP A 5 -0.96 -9.11 -32.45
N LEU A 6 -2.10 -8.61 -31.95
CA LEU A 6 -2.21 -7.31 -31.33
C LEU A 6 -1.24 -7.23 -30.16
N SER A 7 -0.58 -6.08 -30.02
CA SER A 7 0.30 -5.84 -28.89
C SER A 7 -0.49 -5.93 -27.57
N ILE A 8 0.21 -6.26 -26.48
CA ILE A 8 -0.40 -6.31 -25.14
C ILE A 8 -1.08 -4.98 -24.80
N ASP A 9 -0.50 -3.86 -25.21
CA ASP A 9 -1.05 -2.53 -24.94
C ASP A 9 -2.37 -2.30 -25.70
N ALA A 10 -2.44 -2.71 -26.97
CA ALA A 10 -3.68 -2.66 -27.75
C ALA A 10 -4.76 -3.56 -27.16
N LEU A 11 -4.40 -4.78 -26.71
CA LEU A 11 -5.34 -5.69 -26.05
C LEU A 11 -5.85 -5.12 -24.72
N LEU A 12 -4.97 -4.50 -23.93
CA LEU A 12 -5.31 -3.83 -22.68
C LEU A 12 -6.27 -2.67 -22.91
N ASN A 13 -6.00 -1.79 -23.87
CA ASN A 13 -6.89 -0.67 -24.17
C ASN A 13 -8.23 -1.13 -24.77
N LEU A 14 -8.25 -2.24 -25.51
CA LEU A 14 -9.48 -2.80 -26.07
C LEU A 14 -10.38 -3.46 -25.01
N HIS A 15 -9.80 -4.22 -24.07
CA HIS A 15 -10.56 -5.05 -23.14
C HIS A 15 -10.64 -4.49 -21.70
N PHE A 16 -9.80 -3.52 -21.37
CA PHE A 16 -9.73 -2.87 -20.06
C PHE A 16 -9.68 -1.34 -20.17
N ALA A 17 -10.35 -0.78 -21.18
CA ALA A 17 -10.49 0.67 -21.38
C ALA A 17 -10.85 1.40 -20.07
N GLY A 18 -10.16 2.51 -19.79
CA GLY A 18 -10.34 3.29 -18.56
C GLY A 18 -9.71 2.70 -17.30
N ARG A 19 -9.05 1.53 -17.39
CA ARG A 19 -8.29 0.89 -16.29
C ARG A 19 -6.80 0.78 -16.57
N VAL A 20 -6.35 1.26 -17.73
CA VAL A 20 -4.96 1.23 -18.16
C VAL A 20 -4.33 2.59 -17.86
N VAL A 21 -3.16 2.57 -17.24
CA VAL A 21 -2.40 3.78 -16.89
C VAL A 21 -0.98 3.66 -17.40
N ARG A 22 -0.51 4.70 -18.09
CA ARG A 22 0.88 4.84 -18.53
C ARG A 22 1.82 5.11 -17.36
N LYS A 23 2.56 4.08 -16.93
CA LYS A 23 3.44 4.15 -15.74
C LYS A 23 4.64 5.07 -15.91
N ASP A 24 5.11 5.30 -17.13
CA ASP A 24 6.19 6.26 -17.42
C ASP A 24 5.83 7.68 -16.96
N LEU A 25 4.54 8.04 -17.01
CA LEU A 25 4.03 9.33 -16.56
C LEU A 25 4.16 9.53 -15.03
N THR A 26 4.09 8.46 -14.25
CA THR A 26 4.22 8.56 -12.77
C THR A 26 5.60 9.10 -12.37
N LYS A 27 6.65 8.78 -13.14
CA LYS A 27 8.03 9.25 -12.88
C LYS A 27 8.13 10.77 -13.01
N LEU A 28 7.47 11.34 -14.03
CA LEU A 28 7.43 12.79 -14.28
C LEU A 28 6.69 13.58 -13.18
N LEU A 29 5.85 12.90 -12.38
CA LEU A 29 5.09 13.50 -11.28
C LEU A 29 5.80 13.35 -9.92
N LYS A 30 6.55 12.26 -9.72
CA LYS A 30 7.19 11.92 -8.44
C LYS A 30 8.28 12.92 -8.03
N GLU A 31 8.90 13.61 -8.98
CA GLU A 31 9.91 14.64 -8.71
C GLU A 31 9.36 15.86 -7.96
N GLY A 32 8.04 16.09 -7.98
CA GLY A 32 7.41 17.27 -7.37
C GLY A 32 6.81 17.05 -5.97
N ALA A 33 6.45 15.81 -5.60
CA ALA A 33 5.74 15.52 -4.35
C ALA A 33 6.00 14.08 -3.84
N ASN A 34 6.24 13.93 -2.53
CA ASN A 34 6.39 12.63 -1.88
C ASN A 34 5.01 11.98 -1.65
N VAL A 35 4.43 11.47 -2.72
CA VAL A 35 3.10 10.86 -2.78
C VAL A 35 3.23 9.37 -3.17
N PRO A 36 2.47 8.45 -2.57
CA PRO A 36 2.47 7.05 -2.98
C PRO A 36 2.13 6.86 -4.47
N VAL A 37 2.80 5.92 -5.15
CA VAL A 37 2.64 5.74 -6.61
C VAL A 37 1.20 5.40 -6.99
N TYR A 38 0.50 4.54 -6.23
CA TYR A 38 -0.90 4.21 -6.53
C TYR A 38 -1.84 5.42 -6.48
N VAL A 39 -1.52 6.47 -5.70
CA VAL A 39 -2.30 7.73 -5.70
C VAL A 39 -2.08 8.48 -7.02
N LEU A 40 -0.83 8.51 -7.50
CA LEU A 40 -0.50 9.11 -8.79
C LEU A 40 -1.17 8.33 -9.94
N GLU A 41 -1.13 7.01 -9.90
CA GLU A 41 -1.77 6.14 -10.89
C GLU A 41 -3.29 6.34 -10.91
N TYR A 42 -3.93 6.50 -9.75
CA TYR A 42 -5.36 6.80 -9.68
C TYR A 42 -5.71 8.15 -10.34
N LEU A 43 -4.93 9.20 -10.06
CA LEU A 43 -5.14 10.51 -10.68
C LEU A 43 -4.88 10.46 -12.18
N LEU A 44 -3.82 9.79 -12.63
CA LEU A 44 -3.54 9.57 -14.05
C LEU A 44 -4.66 8.76 -14.72
N GLY A 45 -5.23 7.76 -14.06
CA GLY A 45 -6.38 7.01 -14.58
C GLY A 45 -7.63 7.87 -14.74
N MET A 46 -7.78 8.96 -13.98
CA MET A 46 -8.89 9.89 -14.13
C MET A 46 -8.72 10.88 -15.28
N TYR A 47 -7.48 11.31 -15.58
CA TYR A 47 -7.21 12.43 -16.50
C TYR A 47 -6.39 12.05 -17.75
N CYS A 48 -5.75 10.88 -17.77
CA CYS A 48 -4.83 10.45 -18.82
C CYS A 48 -5.14 9.03 -19.36
N ALA A 49 -6.36 8.53 -19.20
CA ALA A 49 -6.76 7.18 -19.63
C ALA A 49 -7.09 7.06 -21.13
N VAL A 50 -6.45 7.87 -21.98
CA VAL A 50 -6.62 7.88 -23.43
C VAL A 50 -5.26 7.81 -24.14
N GLU A 51 -5.24 7.41 -25.40
CA GLU A 51 -4.00 7.27 -26.19
C GLU A 51 -3.54 8.56 -26.86
N ASP A 52 -4.37 9.61 -26.91
CA ASP A 52 -4.04 10.88 -27.53
C ASP A 52 -3.00 11.65 -26.71
N GLU A 53 -1.81 11.88 -27.31
CA GLU A 53 -0.71 12.59 -26.65
C GLU A 53 -1.08 14.03 -26.24
N GLY A 54 -1.91 14.72 -27.01
CA GLY A 54 -2.38 16.07 -26.66
C GLY A 54 -3.20 16.06 -25.36
N VAL A 55 -4.16 15.14 -25.27
CA VAL A 55 -4.98 14.95 -24.06
C VAL A 55 -4.13 14.50 -22.88
N ILE A 56 -3.14 13.62 -23.08
CA ILE A 56 -2.22 13.18 -22.03
C ILE A 56 -1.44 14.37 -21.45
N GLN A 57 -0.93 15.29 -22.27
CA GLN A 57 -0.19 16.46 -21.78
C GLN A 57 -1.08 17.41 -20.95
N GLU A 58 -2.32 17.64 -21.39
CA GLU A 58 -3.29 18.42 -20.62
C GLU A 58 -3.66 17.73 -19.30
N GLY A 59 -3.87 16.41 -19.34
CA GLY A 59 -4.12 15.58 -18.17
C GLY A 59 -2.97 15.64 -17.17
N LEU A 60 -1.72 15.55 -17.63
CA LEU A 60 -0.53 15.70 -16.79
C LEU A 60 -0.46 17.05 -16.10
N LYS A 61 -0.73 18.14 -16.84
CA LYS A 61 -0.77 19.49 -16.27
C LYS A 61 -1.84 19.59 -15.19
N THR A 62 -3.00 18.98 -15.42
CA THR A 62 -4.13 18.94 -14.49
C THR A 62 -3.76 18.17 -13.21
N VAL A 63 -3.14 16.99 -13.35
CA VAL A 63 -2.67 16.19 -12.21
C VAL A 63 -1.60 16.93 -11.40
N LYS A 64 -0.64 17.59 -12.06
CA LYS A 64 0.35 18.43 -11.37
C LYS A 64 -0.30 19.55 -10.57
N GLN A 65 -1.30 20.22 -11.13
CA GLN A 65 -2.03 21.28 -10.44
C GLN A 65 -2.78 20.74 -9.21
N ILE A 66 -3.51 19.62 -9.36
CA ILE A 66 -4.25 18.97 -8.26
C ILE A 66 -3.28 18.59 -7.13
N LEU A 67 -2.14 18.00 -7.45
CA LEU A 67 -1.15 17.64 -6.44
C LEU A 67 -0.57 18.86 -5.75
N SER A 68 -0.26 19.92 -6.49
CA SER A 68 0.27 21.16 -5.92
C SER A 68 -0.73 21.85 -4.99
N ASP A 69 -2.01 21.85 -5.36
CA ASP A 69 -3.04 22.61 -4.64
C ASP A 69 -3.68 21.81 -3.51
N ASN A 70 -3.92 20.51 -3.72
CA ASN A 70 -4.77 19.72 -2.85
C ASN A 70 -3.99 18.73 -1.99
N TYR A 71 -2.78 18.30 -2.36
CA TYR A 71 -2.02 17.39 -1.51
C TYR A 71 -1.54 18.07 -0.23
N VAL A 72 -1.93 17.53 0.93
CA VAL A 72 -1.52 18.09 2.22
C VAL A 72 -0.12 17.59 2.57
N ARG A 73 0.84 18.50 2.60
CA ARG A 73 2.16 18.24 3.19
C ARG A 73 2.10 18.52 4.70
N PRO A 74 2.58 17.60 5.57
CA PRO A 74 2.50 17.80 7.02
C PRO A 74 3.13 19.11 7.53
N ASP A 75 4.20 19.58 6.90
CA ASP A 75 4.89 20.84 7.20
C ASP A 75 4.12 22.08 6.76
N GLU A 76 3.19 21.97 5.81
CA GLU A 76 2.32 23.05 5.35
C GLU A 76 0.88 22.95 5.90
N ALA A 77 0.62 22.07 6.87
CA ALA A 77 -0.72 21.78 7.35
C ALA A 77 -1.49 23.02 7.83
N GLU A 78 -0.83 23.93 8.58
CA GLU A 78 -1.47 25.16 9.07
C GLU A 78 -1.85 26.13 7.95
N LYS A 79 -1.05 26.20 6.87
CA LYS A 79 -1.37 26.98 5.68
C LYS A 79 -2.62 26.45 5.00
N VAL A 80 -2.76 25.14 4.89
CA VAL A 80 -3.96 24.49 4.33
C VAL A 80 -5.18 24.72 5.24
N LYS A 81 -5.04 24.59 6.57
CA LYS A 81 -6.12 24.90 7.52
C LYS A 81 -6.60 26.34 7.40
N SER A 82 -5.66 27.30 7.33
CA SER A 82 -5.99 28.71 7.10
C SER A 82 -6.74 28.89 5.77
N LYS A 83 -6.27 28.26 4.69
CA LYS A 83 -6.97 28.30 3.39
C LYS A 83 -8.39 27.75 3.47
N ILE A 84 -8.61 26.63 4.14
CA ILE A 84 -9.95 26.04 4.34
C ILE A 84 -10.85 27.01 5.14
N LYS A 85 -10.31 27.64 6.19
CA LYS A 85 -11.04 28.62 7.01
C LYS A 85 -11.45 29.85 6.19
N GLU A 86 -10.53 30.46 5.45
CA GLU A 86 -10.78 31.71 4.72
C GLU A 86 -11.70 31.50 3.50
N ILE A 87 -11.58 30.36 2.81
CA ILE A 87 -12.42 30.03 1.64
C ILE A 87 -13.77 29.41 2.07
N GLY A 88 -13.83 28.81 3.25
CA GLY A 88 -15.00 28.12 3.78
C GLY A 88 -15.18 26.69 3.29
N SER A 89 -14.77 26.37 2.05
CA SER A 89 -14.71 25.00 1.53
C SER A 89 -13.50 24.77 0.64
N TYR A 90 -12.78 23.67 0.85
CA TYR A 90 -11.58 23.38 0.09
C TYR A 90 -11.33 21.87 -0.06
N LYS A 91 -10.92 21.49 -1.28
CA LYS A 91 -10.58 20.11 -1.62
C LYS A 91 -9.15 19.80 -1.19
N ILE A 92 -8.94 18.62 -0.60
CA ILE A 92 -7.62 18.14 -0.19
C ILE A 92 -7.42 16.67 -0.53
N ILE A 93 -6.16 16.21 -0.51
CA ILE A 93 -5.75 14.81 -0.58
C ILE A 93 -4.98 14.50 0.71
N ASP A 94 -5.52 13.57 1.51
CA ASP A 94 -4.94 13.17 2.80
C ASP A 94 -5.28 11.70 3.12
N LYS A 95 -4.52 11.09 4.03
CA LYS A 95 -4.79 9.77 4.58
C LYS A 95 -5.78 9.87 5.74
N VAL A 96 -6.92 9.20 5.60
CA VAL A 96 -8.05 9.24 6.54
C VAL A 96 -8.15 7.93 7.30
N THR A 97 -8.17 8.03 8.62
CA THR A 97 -8.50 6.90 9.50
C THR A 97 -9.75 7.23 10.29
N VAL A 98 -10.67 6.29 10.44
CA VAL A 98 -11.91 6.44 11.19
C VAL A 98 -11.87 5.56 12.43
N LYS A 99 -12.49 6.01 13.51
CA LYS A 99 -12.72 5.23 14.74
C LYS A 99 -14.16 5.43 15.22
N LEU A 100 -14.72 4.45 15.92
CA LEU A 100 -15.96 4.64 16.67
C LEU A 100 -15.63 5.38 17.97
N ASN A 101 -16.29 6.50 18.21
CA ASN A 101 -16.31 7.18 19.50
C ASN A 101 -17.51 6.68 20.30
N GLU A 102 -17.30 5.63 21.10
CA GLU A 102 -18.34 4.97 21.90
C GLU A 102 -19.03 5.91 22.91
N LYS A 103 -18.33 6.95 23.39
CA LYS A 103 -18.91 7.92 24.33
C LYS A 103 -19.95 8.83 23.68
N ARG A 104 -19.81 9.05 22.37
CA ARG A 104 -20.67 9.93 21.58
C ARG A 104 -21.55 9.18 20.59
N ASP A 105 -21.32 7.88 20.44
CA ASP A 105 -21.95 7.01 19.44
C ASP A 105 -21.84 7.55 18.00
N ILE A 106 -20.65 8.04 17.63
CA ILE A 106 -20.37 8.54 16.27
C ILE A 106 -19.05 8.00 15.75
N TYR A 107 -18.93 7.89 14.43
CA TYR A 107 -17.66 7.67 13.77
C TYR A 107 -16.91 9.00 13.61
N GLU A 108 -15.65 9.02 14.02
CA GLU A 108 -14.77 10.18 13.94
C GLU A 108 -13.56 9.88 13.04
N ALA A 109 -13.36 10.72 12.03
CA ALA A 109 -12.16 10.72 11.20
C ALA A 109 -11.00 11.46 11.84
N ILE A 110 -9.80 11.01 11.45
CA ILE A 110 -8.50 11.58 11.72
C ILE A 110 -7.83 11.76 10.36
N LEU A 111 -7.44 13.00 10.05
CA LEU A 111 -6.69 13.36 8.86
C LEU A 111 -5.20 13.39 9.22
N SER A 112 -4.41 12.53 8.58
CA SER A 112 -3.04 12.24 9.02
C SER A 112 -2.10 13.40 8.77
N ASN A 113 -2.11 13.98 7.56
CA ASN A 113 -1.19 15.05 7.18
C ASN A 113 -1.70 16.41 7.64
N LEU A 114 -3.01 16.67 7.54
CA LEU A 114 -3.60 17.91 8.04
C LEU A 114 -3.59 17.96 9.58
N GLY A 115 -3.56 16.81 10.24
CA GLY A 115 -3.51 16.70 11.70
C GLY A 115 -4.83 17.08 12.41
N VAL A 116 -5.96 17.08 11.69
CA VAL A 116 -7.28 17.36 12.26
C VAL A 116 -7.94 16.05 12.70
N LYS A 117 -8.61 16.08 13.86
CA LYS A 117 -9.24 14.91 14.49
C LYS A 117 -10.66 15.24 14.91
N GLY A 118 -11.49 14.21 15.04
CA GLY A 118 -12.85 14.37 15.57
C GLY A 118 -13.85 14.89 14.53
N LEU A 119 -13.56 14.70 13.23
CA LEU A 119 -14.52 15.05 12.18
C LEU A 119 -15.56 13.93 12.09
N ALA A 120 -16.85 14.26 12.21
CA ALA A 120 -17.90 13.25 12.11
C ALA A 120 -17.95 12.63 10.69
N VAL A 121 -18.19 11.31 10.63
CA VAL A 121 -18.36 10.55 9.39
C VAL A 121 -19.65 9.75 9.47
N SER A 122 -20.41 9.68 8.38
CA SER A 122 -21.63 8.88 8.35
C SER A 122 -21.34 7.39 8.39
N SER A 123 -22.24 6.62 9.00
CA SER A 123 -22.15 5.17 9.07
C SER A 123 -22.17 4.51 7.68
N ASP A 124 -22.86 5.11 6.70
CA ASP A 124 -22.90 4.62 5.32
C ASP A 124 -21.53 4.66 4.62
N ILE A 125 -20.75 5.73 4.85
CA ILE A 125 -19.38 5.84 4.32
C ILE A 125 -18.52 4.75 4.94
N VAL A 126 -18.64 4.54 6.26
CA VAL A 126 -17.85 3.53 6.98
C VAL A 126 -18.21 2.11 6.54
N LYS A 127 -19.50 1.78 6.39
CA LYS A 127 -19.95 0.49 5.86
C LYS A 127 -19.47 0.23 4.43
N ARG A 128 -19.44 1.27 3.60
CA ARG A 128 -18.94 1.15 2.21
C ARG A 128 -17.43 0.97 2.17
N TYR A 129 -16.70 1.59 3.10
CA TYR A 129 -15.24 1.64 3.11
C TYR A 129 -14.69 1.21 4.48
N GLU A 130 -14.90 -0.06 4.83
CA GLU A 130 -14.53 -0.61 6.15
C GLU A 130 -13.04 -0.43 6.49
N LYS A 131 -12.19 -0.38 5.46
CA LYS A 131 -10.74 -0.15 5.60
C LYS A 131 -10.39 1.20 6.23
N LEU A 132 -11.32 2.17 6.27
CA LEU A 132 -11.14 3.40 7.05
C LEU A 132 -10.91 3.09 8.54
N LEU A 133 -11.44 1.98 9.06
CA LEU A 133 -11.32 1.56 10.47
C LEU A 133 -10.00 0.83 10.79
N VAL A 134 -9.28 0.32 9.79
CA VAL A 134 -8.21 -0.69 9.97
C VAL A 134 -6.86 -0.20 9.44
N GLY A 135 -6.55 1.10 9.54
CA GLY A 135 -5.25 1.66 9.15
C GLY A 135 -5.32 2.88 8.23
N GLY A 136 -6.52 3.17 7.74
CA GLY A 136 -6.86 4.38 7.00
C GLY A 136 -6.49 4.33 5.52
N ILE A 137 -7.19 5.13 4.73
CA ILE A 137 -7.11 5.13 3.26
C ILE A 137 -6.79 6.54 2.78
N TRP A 138 -5.98 6.66 1.72
CA TRP A 138 -5.85 7.93 1.02
C TRP A 138 -7.16 8.32 0.38
N CYS A 139 -7.59 9.56 0.61
CA CYS A 139 -8.86 10.06 0.12
C CYS A 139 -8.68 11.43 -0.53
N ILE A 140 -9.47 11.69 -1.57
CA ILE A 140 -9.80 13.05 -1.99
C ILE A 140 -10.99 13.49 -1.16
N LEU A 141 -10.85 14.58 -0.42
CA LEU A 141 -11.84 15.09 0.52
C LEU A 141 -12.26 16.49 0.13
N ASN A 142 -13.51 16.84 0.36
CA ASN A 142 -13.92 18.23 0.42
C ASN A 142 -14.22 18.61 1.88
N LEU A 143 -13.39 19.48 2.44
CA LEU A 143 -13.58 19.99 3.79
C LEU A 143 -14.36 21.30 3.76
N GLN A 144 -15.19 21.49 4.77
CA GLN A 144 -15.85 22.75 5.07
C GLN A 144 -15.40 23.24 6.44
N TYR A 145 -15.40 24.56 6.63
CA TYR A 145 -15.13 25.19 7.91
C TYR A 145 -16.36 25.92 8.42
N TYR A 146 -16.86 25.50 9.57
CA TYR A 146 -17.97 26.15 10.27
C TYR A 146 -17.65 26.21 11.75
N TYR A 147 -17.41 27.42 12.26
CA TYR A 147 -17.15 27.64 13.68
C TYR A 147 -18.44 28.08 14.37
N GLU A 148 -18.85 27.32 15.38
CA GLU A 148 -19.99 27.66 16.24
C GLU A 148 -19.49 27.90 17.66
N GLU A 149 -19.80 29.08 18.20
CA GLU A 149 -19.36 29.48 19.53
C GLU A 149 -19.99 28.59 20.61
N GLY A 150 -19.15 28.03 21.49
CA GLY A 150 -19.58 27.10 22.54
C GLY A 150 -19.65 25.63 22.11
N SER A 151 -19.49 25.31 20.83
CA SER A 151 -19.35 23.93 20.37
C SER A 151 -18.00 23.33 20.79
N LYS A 152 -18.02 22.08 21.24
CA LYS A 152 -16.80 21.30 21.54
C LYS A 152 -16.29 20.53 20.33
N ASP A 153 -17.01 20.61 19.21
CA ASP A 153 -16.69 19.87 18.00
C ASP A 153 -15.66 20.56 17.13
N SER A 154 -15.00 19.76 16.29
CA SER A 154 -14.10 20.30 15.29
C SER A 154 -14.88 21.24 14.36
N PRO A 155 -14.38 22.45 14.07
CA PRO A 155 -15.01 23.32 13.10
C PRO A 155 -14.83 22.81 11.65
N PHE A 156 -14.01 21.78 11.46
CA PHE A 156 -13.84 21.12 10.16
C PHE A 156 -14.88 20.01 9.98
N LEU A 157 -15.57 20.05 8.84
CA LEU A 157 -16.59 19.10 8.45
C LEU A 157 -16.20 18.41 7.13
N ILE A 158 -16.42 17.10 7.04
CA ILE A 158 -16.22 16.35 5.80
C ILE A 158 -17.52 16.39 5.01
N SER A 159 -17.55 17.16 3.92
CA SER A 159 -18.70 17.24 3.03
C SER A 159 -18.68 16.15 1.94
N GLU A 160 -17.48 15.75 1.51
CA GLU A 160 -17.27 14.67 0.54
C GLU A 160 -16.02 13.88 0.94
N LEU A 161 -16.08 12.55 0.85
CA LEU A 161 -14.97 11.64 1.06
C LEU A 161 -14.96 10.59 -0.03
N LYS A 162 -13.94 10.67 -0.89
CA LYS A 162 -13.73 9.73 -1.99
C LYS A 162 -12.40 9.00 -1.79
N PRO A 163 -12.42 7.71 -1.40
CA PRO A 163 -11.20 6.92 -1.29
C PRO A 163 -10.49 6.78 -2.64
N ILE A 164 -9.17 6.90 -2.63
CA ILE A 164 -8.27 6.66 -3.76
C ILE A 164 -8.00 5.16 -3.82
N GLN A 165 -9.00 4.45 -4.34
CA GLN A 165 -8.98 3.00 -4.51
C GLN A 165 -9.65 2.65 -5.84
N MET A 166 -9.36 1.46 -6.35
CA MET A 166 -10.12 0.89 -7.46
C MET A 166 -11.59 0.75 -7.05
N PRO A 167 -12.54 1.42 -7.73
CA PRO A 167 -13.96 1.25 -7.43
C PRO A 167 -14.38 -0.18 -7.79
N ASN A 168 -15.11 -0.85 -6.88
CA ASN A 168 -15.72 -2.19 -7.00
C ASN A 168 -15.23 -3.02 -8.21
N LEU A 169 -14.23 -3.86 -7.96
CA LEU A 169 -13.66 -4.75 -8.96
C LEU A 169 -14.73 -5.73 -9.47
N ASP A 170 -15.26 -5.51 -10.67
CA ASP A 170 -16.14 -6.49 -11.32
C ASP A 170 -15.30 -7.67 -11.82
N MET A 171 -15.28 -8.73 -11.02
CA MET A 171 -14.55 -9.96 -11.33
C MET A 171 -15.02 -10.61 -12.64
N ASN A 172 -16.29 -10.48 -13.01
CA ASN A 172 -16.79 -11.04 -14.26
C ASN A 172 -16.15 -10.32 -15.46
N SER A 173 -16.05 -8.99 -15.41
CA SER A 173 -15.33 -8.23 -16.45
C SER A 173 -13.88 -8.67 -16.60
N ILE A 174 -13.20 -9.00 -15.49
CA ILE A 174 -11.82 -9.50 -15.52
C ILE A 174 -11.76 -10.88 -16.15
N PHE A 175 -12.66 -11.79 -15.78
CA PHE A 175 -12.68 -13.14 -16.35
C PHE A 175 -12.97 -13.12 -17.85
N GLU A 176 -13.89 -12.27 -18.31
CA GLU A 176 -14.14 -12.11 -19.75
C GLU A 176 -12.96 -11.47 -20.48
N GLY A 177 -12.32 -10.47 -19.88
CA GLY A 177 -11.10 -9.87 -20.41
C GLY A 177 -9.96 -10.89 -20.52
N ARG A 178 -9.70 -11.68 -19.47
CA ARG A 178 -8.66 -12.73 -19.43
C ARG A 178 -8.75 -13.70 -20.60
N LYS A 179 -9.96 -14.08 -21.03
CA LYS A 179 -10.19 -15.01 -22.16
C LYS A 179 -9.67 -14.47 -23.49
N LYS A 180 -9.39 -13.17 -23.59
CA LYS A 180 -8.88 -12.51 -24.80
C LYS A 180 -7.36 -12.55 -24.93
N PHE A 181 -6.65 -12.96 -23.88
CA PHE A 181 -5.19 -13.02 -23.83
C PHE A 181 -4.70 -14.47 -23.87
N THR A 182 -3.54 -14.70 -24.49
CA THR A 182 -2.79 -15.94 -24.26
C THR A 182 -2.25 -15.97 -22.82
N GLU A 183 -1.77 -17.13 -22.38
CA GLU A 183 -1.13 -17.23 -21.06
C GLU A 183 0.11 -16.32 -20.95
N ASP A 184 0.98 -16.33 -21.95
CA ASP A 184 2.20 -15.51 -21.94
C ASP A 184 1.86 -14.00 -21.98
N GLN A 185 0.87 -13.58 -22.78
CA GLN A 185 0.40 -12.19 -22.79
C GLN A 185 -0.19 -11.77 -21.43
N TRP A 186 -0.92 -12.67 -20.77
CA TRP A 186 -1.47 -12.39 -19.45
C TRP A 186 -0.39 -12.28 -18.38
N LEU A 187 0.62 -13.14 -18.43
CA LEU A 187 1.78 -13.12 -17.54
C LEU A 187 2.54 -11.79 -17.70
N ASP A 188 2.77 -11.39 -18.95
CA ASP A 188 3.43 -10.13 -19.29
C ASP A 188 2.63 -8.91 -18.85
N MET A 189 1.30 -8.95 -19.00
CA MET A 189 0.39 -7.92 -18.50
C MET A 189 0.46 -7.78 -16.97
N MET A 190 0.44 -8.89 -16.22
CA MET A 190 0.55 -8.86 -14.76
C MET A 190 1.90 -8.27 -14.32
N LEU A 191 2.99 -8.68 -14.96
CA LEU A 191 4.33 -8.18 -14.64
C LEU A 191 4.48 -6.69 -14.98
N ARG A 192 3.94 -6.24 -16.13
CA ARG A 192 3.93 -4.83 -16.51
C ARG A 192 3.09 -3.98 -15.55
N SER A 193 2.02 -4.55 -15.00
CA SER A 193 1.20 -3.91 -13.96
C SER A 193 1.95 -3.67 -12.65
N THR A 194 3.04 -4.39 -12.37
CA THR A 194 3.94 -4.11 -11.23
C THR A 194 5.04 -3.10 -11.57
N GLY A 195 5.08 -2.57 -12.80
CA GLY A 195 6.10 -1.63 -13.26
C GLY A 195 7.37 -2.27 -13.82
N LEU A 196 7.35 -3.56 -14.14
CA LEU A 196 8.47 -4.29 -14.73
C LEU A 196 8.23 -4.56 -16.22
N GLU A 197 9.21 -4.32 -17.07
CA GLU A 197 9.06 -4.55 -18.51
C GLU A 197 9.29 -6.03 -18.85
N PRO A 198 8.27 -6.80 -19.28
CA PRO A 198 8.41 -8.25 -19.49
C PRO A 198 9.37 -8.64 -20.61
N THR A 199 9.58 -7.79 -21.62
CA THR A 199 10.42 -8.13 -22.79
C THR A 199 11.90 -8.35 -22.45
N VAL A 200 12.38 -7.87 -21.30
CA VAL A 200 13.77 -8.04 -20.86
C VAL A 200 14.00 -9.27 -19.98
N PHE A 201 12.98 -10.10 -19.75
CA PHE A 201 13.05 -11.24 -18.85
C PHE A 201 12.72 -12.57 -19.53
N GLU A 202 13.48 -13.61 -19.18
CA GLU A 202 13.12 -14.99 -19.50
C GLU A 202 11.88 -15.44 -18.72
N LYS A 203 11.13 -16.42 -19.27
CA LYS A 203 9.86 -16.90 -18.68
C LYS A 203 9.99 -17.31 -17.21
N ARG A 204 11.07 -18.01 -16.84
CA ARG A 204 11.33 -18.40 -15.44
C ARG A 204 11.49 -17.20 -14.51
N VAL A 205 12.19 -16.16 -14.96
CA VAL A 205 12.40 -14.92 -14.20
C VAL A 205 11.08 -14.18 -13.99
N LYS A 206 10.20 -14.15 -15.00
CA LYS A 206 8.86 -13.56 -14.88
C LYS A 206 8.05 -14.23 -13.77
N TRP A 207 8.07 -15.57 -13.69
CA TRP A 207 7.41 -16.32 -12.61
C TRP A 207 7.95 -15.96 -11.22
N HIS A 208 9.28 -15.82 -11.07
CA HIS A 208 9.88 -15.39 -9.80
C HIS A 208 9.45 -13.98 -9.39
N PHE A 209 9.32 -13.05 -10.35
CA PHE A 209 8.79 -11.72 -10.04
C PHE A 209 7.31 -11.75 -9.63
N LEU A 210 6.48 -12.54 -10.31
CA LEU A 210 5.07 -12.71 -9.92
C LEU A 210 4.91 -13.39 -8.55
N ALA A 211 5.81 -14.31 -8.19
CA ALA A 211 5.79 -14.95 -6.87
C ALA A 211 5.94 -13.94 -5.71
N ARG A 212 6.55 -12.77 -5.95
CA ARG A 212 6.61 -11.68 -4.97
C ARG A 212 5.23 -11.10 -4.61
N LEU A 213 4.22 -11.32 -5.45
CA LEU A 213 2.85 -10.86 -5.23
C LEU A 213 2.02 -11.82 -4.39
N ILE A 214 2.46 -13.07 -4.18
CA ILE A 214 1.70 -14.08 -3.43
C ILE A 214 1.33 -13.59 -2.01
N PRO A 215 2.24 -12.95 -1.23
CA PRO A 215 1.91 -12.39 0.08
C PRO A 215 0.76 -11.36 0.08
N LEU A 216 0.44 -10.77 -1.08
CA LEU A 216 -0.63 -9.78 -1.22
C LEU A 216 -2.00 -10.41 -1.54
N VAL A 217 -2.04 -11.70 -1.89
CA VAL A 217 -3.26 -12.40 -2.32
C VAL A 217 -3.54 -13.67 -1.51
N GLU A 218 -2.54 -14.21 -0.82
CA GLU A 218 -2.66 -15.37 0.07
C GLU A 218 -2.34 -14.99 1.51
N ASN A 219 -3.23 -15.37 2.44
CA ASN A 219 -3.07 -15.10 3.86
C ASN A 219 -1.87 -15.87 4.45
N ASN A 220 -1.09 -15.21 5.31
CA ASN A 220 0.05 -15.79 6.01
C ASN A 220 1.07 -16.49 5.08
N TYR A 221 1.20 -16.05 3.83
CA TYR A 221 2.22 -16.57 2.92
C TYR A 221 3.56 -15.85 3.18
N ASN A 222 4.42 -16.48 3.98
CA ASN A 222 5.69 -15.89 4.38
C ASN A 222 6.74 -16.04 3.28
N LEU A 223 7.48 -14.97 2.98
CA LEU A 223 8.45 -14.93 1.88
C LEU A 223 9.77 -14.30 2.33
N CYS A 224 10.89 -14.87 1.88
CA CYS A 224 12.21 -14.27 2.04
C CYS A 224 12.82 -13.99 0.66
N GLU A 225 13.25 -12.75 0.43
CA GLU A 225 13.95 -12.34 -0.78
C GLU A 225 15.32 -11.72 -0.44
N LEU A 226 16.38 -12.47 -0.77
CA LEU A 226 17.76 -12.03 -0.63
C LEU A 226 18.38 -11.83 -2.01
N GLY A 227 18.93 -10.64 -2.26
CA GLY A 227 19.54 -10.36 -3.56
C GLY A 227 20.38 -9.08 -3.58
N PRO A 228 21.07 -8.78 -4.69
CA PRO A 228 21.88 -7.58 -4.83
C PRO A 228 21.10 -6.28 -4.59
N ARG A 229 21.81 -5.19 -4.32
CA ARG A 229 21.21 -3.85 -4.17
C ARG A 229 20.60 -3.39 -5.50
N GLY A 230 19.54 -2.57 -5.43
CA GLY A 230 18.96 -1.93 -6.62
C GLY A 230 18.04 -2.80 -7.48
N THR A 231 17.62 -3.98 -7.01
CA THR A 231 16.75 -4.91 -7.76
C THR A 231 15.24 -4.69 -7.54
N GLY A 232 14.85 -3.57 -6.91
CA GLY A 232 13.45 -3.21 -6.68
C GLY A 232 12.69 -4.10 -5.69
N LYS A 233 13.38 -4.86 -4.83
CA LYS A 233 12.78 -5.82 -3.88
C LYS A 233 11.72 -5.18 -2.97
N SER A 234 12.04 -4.05 -2.35
CA SER A 234 11.13 -3.35 -1.44
C SER A 234 10.03 -2.56 -2.15
N HIS A 235 10.12 -2.39 -3.49
CA HIS A 235 9.18 -1.55 -4.25
C HIS A 235 7.75 -2.10 -4.21
N ILE A 236 7.60 -3.42 -4.36
CA ILE A 236 6.30 -4.10 -4.38
C ILE A 236 5.50 -3.83 -3.10
N TYR A 237 6.14 -4.05 -1.95
CA TYR A 237 5.50 -3.91 -0.64
C TYR A 237 5.30 -2.46 -0.19
N LYS A 238 5.90 -1.51 -0.88
CA LYS A 238 5.77 -0.08 -0.58
C LYS A 238 4.77 0.63 -1.49
N GLU A 239 4.71 0.25 -2.76
CA GLU A 239 4.10 1.11 -3.80
C GLU A 239 2.89 0.48 -4.50
N ILE A 240 2.73 -0.86 -4.45
CA ILE A 240 1.67 -1.56 -5.22
C ILE A 240 0.35 -1.65 -4.44
N SER A 241 0.42 -1.96 -3.15
CA SER A 241 -0.78 -2.22 -2.33
C SER A 241 -0.92 -1.17 -1.23
N PRO A 242 -2.14 -0.62 -1.02
CA PRO A 242 -2.43 0.18 0.16
C PRO A 242 -2.56 -0.68 1.43
N ASN A 243 -2.49 -2.02 1.32
CA ASN A 243 -2.62 -2.96 2.44
C ASN A 243 -1.29 -3.62 2.84
N SER A 244 -0.16 -3.12 2.35
CA SER A 244 1.16 -3.56 2.79
C SER A 244 1.89 -2.44 3.53
N ILE A 245 2.69 -2.83 4.53
CA ILE A 245 3.60 -1.92 5.23
C ILE A 245 5.03 -2.42 5.10
N LEU A 246 5.95 -1.50 4.77
CA LEU A 246 7.38 -1.75 4.80
C LEU A 246 7.98 -1.15 6.07
N VAL A 247 8.44 -2.01 6.97
CA VAL A 247 9.15 -1.65 8.19
C VAL A 247 10.63 -1.51 7.86
N SER A 248 11.14 -0.28 7.92
CA SER A 248 12.55 0.03 7.65
C SER A 248 13.33 0.27 8.95
N GLY A 249 14.62 -0.05 8.95
CA GLY A 249 15.53 0.27 10.06
C GLY A 249 15.57 -0.76 11.18
N GLY A 250 14.95 -1.93 10.99
CA GLY A 250 15.17 -3.16 11.76
C GLY A 250 14.74 -3.17 13.23
N GLN A 251 14.64 -2.01 13.88
CA GLN A 251 14.23 -1.87 15.27
C GLN A 251 12.71 -1.94 15.37
N THR A 252 12.21 -3.02 15.97
CA THR A 252 10.77 -3.19 16.24
C THR A 252 10.54 -3.69 17.67
N THR A 253 9.29 -3.74 18.09
CA THR A 253 8.87 -4.27 19.39
C THR A 253 7.71 -5.23 19.20
N VAL A 254 7.53 -6.14 20.16
CA VAL A 254 6.38 -7.05 20.18
C VAL A 254 5.07 -6.26 20.24
N ALA A 255 5.05 -5.14 20.95
CA ALA A 255 3.87 -4.29 21.05
C ALA A 255 3.50 -3.62 19.73
N ASN A 256 4.48 -3.24 18.92
CA ASN A 256 4.24 -2.62 17.62
C ASN A 256 3.79 -3.65 16.59
N LEU A 257 4.48 -4.80 16.53
CA LEU A 257 4.21 -5.82 15.52
C LEU A 257 2.97 -6.66 15.84
N PHE A 258 2.85 -7.14 17.08
CA PHE A 258 1.87 -8.16 17.48
C PHE A 258 0.75 -7.62 18.35
N TYR A 259 1.03 -7.27 19.61
CA TYR A 259 -0.02 -6.87 20.54
C TYR A 259 0.48 -5.96 21.64
N ASN A 260 -0.18 -4.81 21.77
CA ASN A 260 0.11 -3.85 22.81
C ASN A 260 -0.80 -4.11 24.03
N MET A 261 -0.19 -4.54 25.13
CA MET A 261 -0.89 -4.87 26.38
C MET A 261 -1.53 -3.65 27.06
N SER A 262 -0.96 -2.45 26.91
CA SER A 262 -1.47 -1.25 27.59
C SER A 262 -2.72 -0.70 26.90
N SER A 263 -2.74 -0.74 25.56
CA SER A 263 -3.89 -0.30 24.76
C SER A 263 -4.87 -1.42 24.41
N ARG A 264 -4.50 -2.69 24.66
CA ARG A 264 -5.24 -3.91 24.27
C ARG A 264 -5.57 -3.94 22.78
N LYS A 265 -4.60 -3.55 21.94
CA LYS A 265 -4.75 -3.51 20.49
C LYS A 265 -3.74 -4.39 19.81
N VAL A 266 -4.21 -5.09 18.77
CA VAL A 266 -3.34 -5.80 17.83
C VAL A 266 -2.48 -4.78 17.09
N GLY A 267 -1.21 -5.13 16.90
CA GLY A 267 -0.21 -4.36 16.18
C GLY A 267 -0.35 -4.52 14.67
N LEU A 268 0.74 -4.29 13.95
CA LEU A 268 0.76 -4.28 12.48
C LEU A 268 0.16 -5.55 11.85
N VAL A 269 0.38 -6.74 12.42
CA VAL A 269 -0.14 -8.00 11.86
C VAL A 269 -1.67 -8.10 11.85
N GLY A 270 -2.36 -7.34 12.70
CA GLY A 270 -3.83 -7.29 12.70
C GLY A 270 -4.41 -6.22 11.77
N VAL A 271 -3.56 -5.38 11.19
CA VAL A 271 -3.95 -4.16 10.47
C VAL A 271 -3.60 -4.28 8.98
N TRP A 272 -2.53 -4.98 8.65
CA TRP A 272 -1.98 -5.07 7.29
C TRP A 272 -2.10 -6.49 6.75
N ASP A 273 -2.33 -6.62 5.44
CA ASP A 273 -2.32 -7.92 4.76
C ASP A 273 -0.89 -8.44 4.60
N THR A 274 0.09 -7.53 4.49
CA THR A 274 1.51 -7.88 4.40
C THR A 274 2.36 -6.93 5.25
N VAL A 275 3.20 -7.50 6.11
CA VAL A 275 4.24 -6.78 6.85
C VAL A 275 5.60 -7.19 6.28
N ALA A 276 6.21 -6.28 5.54
CA ALA A 276 7.53 -6.48 4.95
C ALA A 276 8.62 -5.80 5.80
N PHE A 277 9.71 -6.50 6.06
CA PHE A 277 10.92 -5.98 6.70
C PHE A 277 11.97 -5.69 5.65
N ASP A 278 12.35 -4.42 5.52
CA ASP A 278 13.53 -4.06 4.73
C ASP A 278 14.79 -4.22 5.59
N GLU A 279 15.90 -4.57 4.95
CA GLU A 279 17.19 -4.81 5.59
C GLU A 279 17.12 -5.84 6.72
N VAL A 280 16.87 -7.11 6.37
CA VAL A 280 16.75 -8.23 7.34
C VAL A 280 17.88 -8.29 8.38
N ALA A 281 19.11 -7.91 8.01
CA ALA A 281 20.26 -7.87 8.91
C ALA A 281 20.09 -6.93 10.10
N GLY A 282 19.26 -5.89 9.95
CA GLY A 282 18.98 -4.93 11.01
C GLY A 282 17.86 -5.37 11.96
N ILE A 283 17.15 -6.46 11.68
CA ILE A 283 15.99 -6.87 12.49
C ILE A 283 16.44 -7.15 13.92
N HIS A 284 15.90 -6.37 14.85
CA HIS A 284 16.17 -6.50 16.27
C HIS A 284 14.91 -6.16 17.05
N PHE A 285 14.49 -7.11 17.89
CA PHE A 285 13.41 -6.91 18.83
C PHE A 285 13.97 -6.44 20.16
N LYS A 286 13.40 -5.37 20.70
CA LYS A 286 13.73 -4.94 22.08
C LYS A 286 13.30 -5.99 23.11
N ASP A 287 12.25 -6.73 22.80
CA ASP A 287 11.71 -7.80 23.62
C ASP A 287 12.39 -9.14 23.25
N LYS A 288 12.93 -9.86 24.25
CA LYS A 288 13.66 -11.12 24.04
C LYS A 288 12.83 -12.24 23.41
N ASP A 289 11.52 -12.17 23.54
CA ASP A 289 10.57 -13.16 23.02
C ASP A 289 10.03 -12.81 21.63
N GLY A 290 10.44 -11.69 21.04
CA GLY A 290 9.88 -11.21 19.78
C GLY A 290 10.09 -12.14 18.60
N VAL A 291 11.27 -12.76 18.49
CA VAL A 291 11.57 -13.74 17.44
C VAL A 291 10.74 -15.01 17.61
N GLN A 292 10.57 -15.50 18.84
CA GLN A 292 9.76 -16.71 19.10
C GLN A 292 8.29 -16.48 18.74
N ILE A 293 7.72 -15.35 19.16
CA ILE A 293 6.32 -14.99 18.85
C ILE A 293 6.13 -14.90 17.33
N MET A 294 7.11 -14.36 16.62
CA MET A 294 7.08 -14.27 15.17
C MET A 294 7.14 -15.63 14.49
N LYS A 295 7.96 -16.58 14.98
CA LYS A 295 7.97 -17.98 14.51
C LYS A 295 6.59 -18.62 14.68
N ASP A 296 6.04 -18.56 15.89
CA ASP A 296 4.73 -19.14 16.21
C ASP A 296 3.63 -18.56 15.31
N PHE A 297 3.68 -17.25 15.06
CA PHE A 297 2.77 -16.56 14.16
C PHE A 297 2.91 -17.02 12.71
N MET A 298 4.13 -17.03 12.17
CA MET A 298 4.38 -17.43 10.78
C MET A 298 3.93 -18.88 10.53
N ALA A 299 4.12 -19.77 11.50
CA ALA A 299 3.72 -21.17 11.40
C ALA A 299 2.20 -21.39 11.53
N SER A 300 1.52 -20.65 12.41
CA SER A 300 0.12 -20.95 12.79
C SER A 300 -0.91 -19.91 12.36
N GLY A 301 -0.49 -18.72 11.90
CA GLY A 301 -1.37 -17.56 11.69
C GLY A 301 -1.90 -16.97 13.01
N SER A 302 -1.33 -17.37 14.14
CA SER A 302 -1.78 -16.96 15.47
C SER A 302 -0.62 -16.78 16.43
N PHE A 303 -0.80 -15.96 17.46
CA PHE A 303 0.20 -15.82 18.50
C PHE A 303 -0.45 -15.69 19.87
N SER A 304 0.28 -16.12 20.90
CA SER A 304 -0.16 -16.04 22.29
C SER A 304 0.46 -14.83 22.99
N ARG A 305 -0.36 -14.00 23.63
CA ARG A 305 0.13 -12.93 24.51
C ARG A 305 -0.71 -12.88 25.78
N GLY A 306 -0.08 -13.21 26.92
CA GLY A 306 -0.79 -13.31 28.19
C GLY A 306 -1.71 -14.54 28.22
N ARG A 307 -3.03 -14.33 28.30
CA ARG A 307 -4.04 -15.40 28.32
C ARG A 307 -4.82 -15.53 27.01
N ASP A 308 -4.59 -14.63 26.07
CA ASP A 308 -5.35 -14.55 24.82
C ASP A 308 -4.52 -15.09 23.65
N ILE A 309 -5.18 -15.85 22.78
CA ILE A 309 -4.67 -16.26 21.47
C ILE A 309 -5.27 -15.31 20.44
N VAL A 310 -4.42 -14.64 19.69
CA VAL A 310 -4.83 -13.68 18.65
C VAL A 310 -4.52 -14.29 17.29
N ASN A 311 -5.54 -14.36 16.43
CA ASN A 311 -5.38 -14.76 15.03
C ASN A 311 -5.20 -13.52 14.15
N ALA A 312 -4.34 -13.63 13.15
CA ALA A 312 -4.12 -12.60 12.15
C ALA A 312 -3.73 -13.24 10.81
N ASN A 313 -4.06 -12.56 9.71
CA ASN A 313 -3.87 -13.09 8.36
C ASN A 313 -2.61 -12.54 7.66
N ALA A 314 -1.90 -11.61 8.30
CA ALA A 314 -0.77 -10.92 7.69
C ALA A 314 0.32 -11.90 7.24
N ALA A 315 0.80 -11.71 6.02
CA ALA A 315 2.03 -12.33 5.55
C ALA A 315 3.26 -11.57 6.06
N MET A 316 4.30 -12.29 6.47
CA MET A 316 5.62 -11.73 6.80
C MET A 316 6.56 -11.85 5.61
N VAL A 317 7.10 -10.71 5.16
CA VAL A 317 8.08 -10.69 4.07
C VAL A 317 9.41 -10.14 4.54
N PHE A 318 10.50 -10.82 4.22
CA PHE A 318 11.84 -10.46 4.63
C PHE A 318 12.68 -10.10 3.41
N VAL A 319 13.09 -8.83 3.31
CA VAL A 319 13.85 -8.31 2.17
C VAL A 319 15.27 -7.96 2.60
N GLY A 320 16.26 -8.62 1.99
CA GLY A 320 17.65 -8.49 2.39
C GLY A 320 18.62 -8.32 1.24
N ASN A 321 19.78 -7.74 1.56
CA ASN A 321 20.88 -7.62 0.62
C ASN A 321 21.93 -8.70 0.90
N ILE A 322 22.42 -9.34 -0.16
CA ILE A 322 23.64 -10.15 -0.10
C ILE A 322 24.82 -9.31 -0.57
N ASN A 323 25.89 -9.28 0.24
CA ASN A 323 27.11 -8.52 -0.06
C ASN A 323 28.17 -9.36 -0.80
N GLN A 324 27.93 -10.67 -0.94
CA GLN A 324 28.80 -11.63 -1.61
C GLN A 324 28.01 -12.34 -2.72
N SER A 325 28.71 -12.94 -3.68
CA SER A 325 28.06 -13.77 -4.69
C SER A 325 27.42 -15.00 -4.04
N VAL A 326 26.35 -15.49 -4.65
CA VAL A 326 25.64 -16.70 -4.20
C VAL A 326 26.60 -17.89 -4.15
N ASP A 327 27.47 -18.04 -5.16
CA ASP A 327 28.47 -19.12 -5.21
C ASP A 327 29.45 -19.09 -4.04
N THR A 328 29.86 -17.90 -3.60
CA THR A 328 30.74 -17.76 -2.44
C THR A 328 29.99 -18.08 -1.15
N LEU A 329 28.77 -17.55 -0.97
CA LEU A 329 27.97 -17.81 0.23
C LEU A 329 27.68 -19.30 0.44
N VAL A 330 27.36 -20.03 -0.63
CA VAL A 330 27.12 -21.49 -0.55
C VAL A 330 28.39 -22.27 -0.19
N LYS A 331 29.58 -21.75 -0.52
CA LYS A 331 30.86 -22.39 -0.20
C LYS A 331 31.38 -22.04 1.19
N THR A 332 31.08 -20.84 1.70
CA THR A 332 31.67 -20.33 2.94
C THR A 332 30.70 -20.30 4.12
N SER A 333 29.38 -20.35 3.87
CA SER A 333 28.34 -20.21 4.88
C SER A 333 27.01 -20.79 4.36
N HIS A 334 25.89 -20.08 4.55
CA HIS A 334 24.55 -20.42 4.07
C HIS A 334 23.84 -19.20 3.47
N LEU A 335 22.76 -19.43 2.71
CA LEU A 335 22.04 -18.36 2.01
C LEU A 335 21.38 -17.34 2.96
N PHE A 336 21.01 -17.77 4.16
CA PHE A 336 20.42 -16.91 5.20
C PHE A 336 21.44 -16.12 6.04
N ALA A 337 22.73 -16.11 5.67
CA ALA A 337 23.77 -15.38 6.40
C ALA A 337 23.46 -13.89 6.67
N PRO A 338 22.65 -13.18 5.85
CA PRO A 338 22.25 -11.82 6.18
C PRO A 338 21.29 -11.67 7.36
N PHE A 339 20.66 -12.74 7.86
CA PHE A 339 19.73 -12.63 8.99
C PHE A 339 20.46 -12.51 10.34
N PRO A 340 19.79 -11.96 11.37
CA PRO A 340 20.26 -12.05 12.75
C PRO A 340 20.40 -13.50 13.18
N GLU A 341 21.41 -13.82 13.99
CA GLU A 341 21.68 -15.19 14.45
C GLU A 341 20.47 -15.85 15.11
N GLU A 342 19.69 -15.10 15.90
CA GLU A 342 18.48 -15.58 16.58
C GLU A 342 17.37 -16.07 15.60
N MET A 343 17.42 -15.61 14.35
CA MET A 343 16.47 -15.97 13.30
C MET A 343 17.00 -17.06 12.36
N ILE A 344 18.29 -17.40 12.43
CA ILE A 344 18.90 -18.47 11.62
C ILE A 344 18.63 -19.80 12.32
N ASP A 345 17.41 -20.32 12.13
CA ASP A 345 16.93 -21.58 12.70
C ASP A 345 16.00 -22.28 11.72
N SER A 346 16.05 -23.62 11.72
CA SER A 346 15.17 -24.48 10.92
C SER A 346 13.68 -24.29 11.20
N GLU A 347 13.29 -23.88 12.40
CA GLU A 347 11.88 -23.57 12.71
C GLU A 347 11.42 -22.25 12.08
N PHE A 348 12.36 -21.38 11.68
CA PHE A 348 12.04 -20.09 11.07
C PHE A 348 11.83 -20.18 9.54
N PHE A 349 12.46 -21.16 8.87
CA PHE A 349 12.58 -21.21 7.40
C PHE A 349 11.99 -22.46 6.76
#